data_AF-A0A261D1M1-F1
#
_entry.id   AF-A0A261D1M1-F1
#
_cell.length_a   1.000
_cell.length_b   1.000
_cell.length_c   1.000
_cell.angle_alpha   90.00
_cell.angle_beta   90.00
_cell.angle_gamma   90.00
#
_symmetry.space_group_name_H-M   'P 1'
#
loop_
_entity.id
_entity.type
_entity.pdbx_description
1 polymer ?
#
loop_
_entity_poly.entity_id
_entity_poly.type
_entity_poly.pdbx_seq_one_letter_code
_entity_poly.pdbx_strand_id
1 'polypeptide(L)'
;MLAAISLVLMTLTSSCTDPTSEPARITATSTAGVQGYSLPEERKYDERWLQTETLDLNTTDGTFIRAFVEAQLLAFFAGSPEASYPGYAAAAQPAGSLTDFPRKPRPAYGTVYRRIVSIENLPGNTVRVVGCDVTTGLPPAPPATTEPEHAYQHSYALTYQRAGKLPPSEQRGPRAAPLESVFGDWRAIDFDPLYNRTDPTSTQMCYSNALDPDDTVKLGWPAVAQPRA
;
A
#
# COMPACT_ATOMS: atom_id res chain seq x y z
N MET A 1 62.29 6.74 60.65
CA MET A 1 61.37 6.84 61.81
C MET A 1 60.02 6.28 61.40
N LEU A 2 59.55 5.29 62.17
CA LEU A 2 58.16 4.80 62.32
C LEU A 2 57.14 5.96 62.36
N ALA A 3 55.82 5.85 62.18
CA ALA A 3 54.84 4.84 61.78
C ALA A 3 53.47 5.57 61.83
N ALA A 4 52.43 5.11 61.14
CA ALA A 4 51.07 4.97 61.68
C ALA A 4 50.10 4.53 60.57
N ILE A 5 49.54 3.34 60.77
CA ILE A 5 48.44 2.73 60.02
C ILE A 5 47.16 3.08 60.79
N SER A 6 46.15 3.64 60.11
CA SER A 6 44.80 3.75 60.65
C SER A 6 43.85 2.84 59.89
N LEU A 7 43.37 1.84 60.63
CA LEU A 7 42.38 0.84 60.28
C LEU A 7 40.98 1.45 60.42
N VAL A 8 40.16 1.44 59.37
CA VAL A 8 38.72 1.76 59.48
C VAL A 8 37.92 0.49 59.25
N LEU A 9 37.28 0.06 60.33
CA LEU A 9 36.38 -1.07 60.44
C LEU A 9 34.95 -0.54 60.21
N MET A 10 34.24 -1.01 59.18
CA MET A 10 32.80 -0.75 59.03
C MET A 10 32.04 -2.05 58.75
N THR A 11 31.43 -2.50 59.85
CA THR A 11 30.22 -3.32 60.06
C THR A 11 29.41 -3.79 58.86
N LEU A 12 29.25 -5.12 58.80
CA LEU A 12 28.20 -5.84 58.06
C LEU A 12 26.88 -5.77 58.84
N THR A 13 25.83 -5.18 58.26
CA THR A 13 24.44 -5.37 58.71
C THR A 13 23.71 -6.22 57.68
N SER A 14 23.35 -7.44 58.06
CA SER A 14 22.41 -8.27 57.31
C SER A 14 20.97 -7.87 57.69
N SER A 15 20.19 -7.43 56.72
CA SER A 15 18.72 -7.44 56.83
C SER A 15 18.18 -8.31 55.70
N CYS A 16 17.57 -9.43 56.08
CA CYS A 16 16.69 -10.18 55.21
C CYS A 16 15.40 -9.38 55.04
N THR A 17 15.02 -9.11 53.79
CA THR A 17 13.67 -8.72 53.44
C THR A 17 13.24 -9.55 52.24
N ASP A 18 12.10 -10.22 52.36
CA ASP A 18 11.53 -11.14 51.38
C ASP A 18 11.48 -10.56 49.96
N PRO A 19 11.72 -11.37 48.91
CA PRO A 19 11.41 -10.98 47.55
C PRO A 19 9.88 -10.94 47.43
N THR A 20 9.31 -9.75 47.64
CA THR A 20 8.02 -9.42 47.05
C THR A 20 8.23 -9.52 45.55
N SER A 21 7.64 -10.57 44.96
CA SER A 21 7.55 -10.77 43.52
C SER A 21 6.83 -9.57 42.89
N GLU A 22 7.58 -8.54 42.55
CA GLU A 22 7.20 -7.58 41.54
C GLU A 22 7.04 -8.40 40.24
N PRO A 23 5.85 -8.44 39.60
CA PRO A 23 5.77 -9.04 38.30
C PRO A 23 6.76 -8.28 37.44
N ALA A 24 7.80 -8.99 36.99
CA ALA A 24 8.77 -8.47 36.05
C ALA A 24 7.98 -7.69 35.01
N ARG A 25 8.16 -6.36 35.02
CA ARG A 25 7.75 -5.53 33.91
C ARG A 25 8.35 -6.24 32.72
N ILE A 26 7.49 -6.90 31.95
CA ILE A 26 7.87 -7.48 30.68
C ILE A 26 8.36 -6.26 29.91
N THR A 27 9.67 -6.06 29.94
CA THR A 27 10.37 -5.36 28.88
C THR A 27 9.85 -6.10 27.67
N ALA A 28 8.92 -5.48 26.96
CA ALA A 28 8.38 -6.01 25.74
C ALA A 28 9.62 -6.28 24.91
N THR A 29 10.01 -7.56 24.87
CA THR A 29 11.01 -8.06 23.95
C THR A 29 10.48 -7.56 22.64
N SER A 30 11.16 -6.55 22.10
CA SER A 30 10.91 -6.05 20.76
C SER A 30 10.88 -7.31 19.91
N THR A 31 9.67 -7.71 19.52
CA THR A 31 9.48 -8.76 18.55
C THR A 31 10.29 -8.26 17.38
N ALA A 32 11.44 -8.89 17.14
CA ALA A 32 12.19 -8.68 15.93
C ALA A 32 11.19 -8.97 14.80
N GLY A 33 10.61 -7.89 14.27
CA GLY A 33 9.56 -7.97 13.29
C GLY A 33 10.16 -8.67 12.09
N VAL A 34 9.55 -9.78 11.69
CA VAL A 34 9.63 -10.24 10.30
C VAL A 34 9.54 -8.98 9.44
N GLN A 35 10.59 -8.69 8.66
CA GLN A 35 10.76 -7.44 7.90
C GLN A 35 9.46 -7.10 7.16
N GLY A 36 8.64 -6.29 7.82
CA GLY A 36 7.33 -5.91 7.35
C GLY A 36 7.53 -4.57 6.68
N TYR A 37 7.23 -4.53 5.39
CA TYR A 37 7.02 -3.34 4.59
C TYR A 37 6.60 -2.12 5.45
N SER A 38 7.40 -1.06 5.40
CA SER A 38 7.09 0.25 5.99
C SER A 38 6.60 1.19 4.88
N LEU A 39 5.43 1.80 5.07
CA LEU A 39 4.96 2.87 4.18
C LEU A 39 6.04 3.99 4.14
N PRO A 40 6.44 4.49 2.95
CA PRO A 40 7.35 5.63 2.85
C PRO A 40 6.81 6.83 3.65
N GLU A 41 7.68 7.62 4.28
CA GLU A 41 7.28 8.77 5.10
C GLU A 41 6.52 9.83 4.28
N GLU A 42 6.80 9.88 2.98
CA GLU A 42 6.17 10.75 1.99
C GLU A 42 4.73 10.32 1.64
N ARG A 43 4.33 9.11 2.03
CA ARG A 43 2.99 8.57 1.80
C ARG A 43 2.09 8.88 2.99
N LYS A 44 1.46 10.05 2.97
CA LYS A 44 0.52 10.50 4.00
C LYS A 44 -0.92 10.52 3.49
N TYR A 45 -1.28 9.53 2.68
CA TYR A 45 -2.64 9.36 2.16
C TYR A 45 -3.24 8.02 2.53
N ASP A 46 -4.55 8.05 2.75
CA ASP A 46 -5.40 6.85 2.86
C ASP A 46 -5.79 6.38 1.46
N GLU A 47 -5.89 5.07 1.27
CA GLU A 47 -6.42 4.48 0.04
C GLU A 47 -7.78 3.85 0.29
N ARG A 48 -8.73 4.16 -0.57
CA ARG A 48 -10.09 3.64 -0.50
C ARG A 48 -10.51 3.14 -1.87
N TRP A 49 -11.08 1.95 -1.91
CA TRP A 49 -11.69 1.40 -3.11
C TRP A 49 -13.20 1.44 -2.98
N LEU A 50 -13.86 1.79 -4.07
CA LEU A 50 -15.30 1.85 -4.18
C LEU A 50 -15.78 0.62 -4.94
N GLN A 51 -16.82 -0.04 -4.41
CA GLN A 51 -17.45 -1.15 -5.13
C GLN A 51 -18.20 -0.60 -6.32
N THR A 52 -18.10 -1.27 -7.46
CA THR A 52 -18.94 -1.00 -8.63
C THR A 52 -19.59 -2.29 -9.09
N GLU A 53 -20.62 -2.19 -9.93
CA GLU A 53 -21.21 -3.35 -10.61
C GLU A 53 -20.26 -3.93 -11.67
N THR A 54 -19.23 -3.19 -12.08
CA THR A 54 -18.26 -3.58 -13.11
C THR A 54 -17.32 -4.70 -12.66
N LEU A 55 -16.88 -4.66 -11.40
CA LEU A 55 -15.90 -5.62 -10.88
C LEU A 55 -16.10 -5.85 -9.38
N ASP A 56 -16.35 -7.10 -8.99
CA ASP A 56 -16.22 -7.50 -7.59
C ASP A 56 -14.74 -7.52 -7.18
N LEU A 57 -14.40 -6.64 -6.25
CA LEU A 57 -13.03 -6.43 -5.79
C LEU A 57 -12.49 -7.57 -4.90
N ASN A 58 -13.34 -8.50 -4.47
CA ASN A 58 -12.93 -9.69 -3.71
C ASN A 58 -12.54 -10.87 -4.62
N THR A 59 -12.74 -10.76 -5.93
CA THR A 59 -12.33 -11.81 -6.88
C THR A 59 -10.81 -11.87 -7.04
N THR A 60 -10.33 -12.89 -7.75
CA THR A 60 -8.91 -13.01 -8.13
C THR A 60 -8.47 -11.84 -9.01
N ASP A 61 -9.33 -11.40 -9.94
CA ASP A 61 -9.09 -10.21 -10.76
C ASP A 61 -9.11 -8.93 -9.93
N GLY A 62 -10.09 -8.79 -9.05
CA GLY A 62 -10.16 -7.69 -8.08
C GLY A 62 -8.89 -7.56 -7.25
N THR A 63 -8.37 -8.69 -6.77
CA THR A 63 -7.12 -8.73 -6.01
C THR A 63 -5.92 -8.33 -6.85
N PHE A 64 -5.77 -8.86 -8.06
CA PHE A 64 -4.66 -8.50 -8.94
C PHE A 64 -4.65 -7.01 -9.27
N ILE A 65 -5.80 -6.47 -9.70
CA ILE A 65 -5.93 -5.07 -10.08
C ILE A 65 -5.63 -4.16 -8.90
N ARG A 66 -6.22 -4.44 -7.73
CA ARG A 66 -5.96 -3.70 -6.49
C ARG A 66 -4.47 -3.72 -6.14
N ALA A 67 -3.89 -4.91 -6.06
CA ALA A 67 -2.48 -5.08 -5.71
C ALA A 67 -1.57 -4.34 -6.68
N PHE A 68 -1.84 -4.45 -7.99
CA PHE A 68 -1.00 -3.85 -9.02
C PHE A 68 -1.02 -2.32 -8.96
N VAL A 69 -2.21 -1.73 -8.90
CA VAL A 69 -2.38 -0.26 -8.87
C VAL A 69 -1.82 0.34 -7.58
N GLU A 70 -2.10 -0.28 -6.43
CA GLU A 70 -1.54 0.17 -5.13
C GLU A 70 -0.01 0.05 -5.11
N ALA A 71 0.53 -1.09 -5.56
CA ALA A 71 1.97 -1.34 -5.62
C ALA A 71 2.69 -0.43 -6.63
N GLN A 72 2.05 -0.08 -7.73
CA GLN A 72 2.59 0.87 -8.69
C GLN A 72 2.81 2.25 -8.09
N LEU A 73 1.80 2.76 -7.39
CA LEU A 73 1.89 4.08 -6.78
C LEU A 73 2.98 4.08 -5.70
N LEU A 74 3.06 3.00 -4.93
CA LEU A 74 4.12 2.81 -3.96
C LEU A 74 5.51 2.75 -4.61
N ALA A 75 5.68 1.99 -5.70
CA ALA A 75 6.94 1.94 -6.45
C ALA A 75 7.33 3.34 -6.94
N PHE A 76 6.35 4.15 -7.35
CA PHE A 76 6.55 5.55 -7.72
C PHE A 76 7.08 6.40 -6.56
N PHE A 77 6.51 6.27 -5.37
CA PHE A 77 7.00 6.99 -4.19
C PHE A 77 8.36 6.50 -3.71
N ALA A 78 8.61 5.19 -3.77
CA ALA A 78 9.84 4.57 -3.32
C ALA A 78 10.99 4.68 -4.33
N GLY A 79 10.70 5.02 -5.60
CA GLY A 79 11.70 5.08 -6.66
C GLY A 79 12.17 3.73 -7.20
N SER A 80 11.52 2.62 -6.80
CA SER A 80 11.90 1.25 -7.17
C SER A 80 10.71 0.29 -7.07
N PRO A 81 10.54 -0.62 -8.03
CA PRO A 81 9.52 -1.67 -7.96
C PRO A 81 9.83 -2.74 -6.90
N GLU A 82 11.11 -2.97 -6.58
CA GLU A 82 11.54 -3.91 -5.52
C GLU A 82 11.18 -3.42 -4.11
N ALA A 83 11.07 -2.10 -3.93
CA ALA A 83 10.64 -1.48 -2.67
C ALA A 83 9.11 -1.46 -2.50
N SER A 84 8.36 -2.06 -3.44
CA SER A 84 6.90 -2.10 -3.43
C SER A 84 6.35 -3.39 -2.76
N TYR A 85 5.10 -3.77 -3.07
CA TYR A 85 4.49 -5.00 -2.59
C TYR A 85 5.33 -6.22 -3.01
N PRO A 86 5.45 -7.26 -2.17
CA PRO A 86 6.16 -8.48 -2.53
C PRO A 86 5.65 -9.05 -3.86
N GLY A 87 6.58 -9.37 -4.78
CA GLY A 87 6.24 -9.92 -6.10
C GLY A 87 5.85 -8.90 -7.17
N TYR A 88 5.68 -7.61 -6.82
CA TYR A 88 5.31 -6.58 -7.78
C TYR A 88 6.30 -6.44 -8.95
N ALA A 89 7.61 -6.42 -8.65
CA ALA A 89 8.64 -6.30 -9.68
C ALA A 89 8.56 -7.42 -10.75
N ALA A 90 8.14 -8.63 -10.36
CA ALA A 90 7.93 -9.74 -11.30
C ALA A 90 6.61 -9.56 -12.07
N ALA A 91 5.53 -9.16 -11.40
CA ALA A 91 4.22 -8.94 -12.01
C ALA A 91 4.19 -7.74 -12.98
N ALA A 92 5.07 -6.76 -12.82
CA ALA A 92 5.16 -5.58 -13.68
C ALA A 92 5.93 -5.80 -15.00
N GLN A 93 6.53 -6.98 -15.21
CA GLN A 93 7.24 -7.31 -16.45
C GLN A 93 6.32 -8.08 -17.41
N PRO A 94 6.22 -7.73 -18.72
CA PRO A 94 7.10 -6.83 -19.46
C PRO A 94 6.48 -5.45 -19.71
N ALA A 95 5.60 -4.91 -18.85
CA ALA A 95 4.75 -3.74 -19.11
C ALA A 95 5.47 -2.41 -19.41
N GLY A 96 6.75 -2.45 -19.75
CA GLY A 96 7.57 -1.30 -20.01
C GLY A 96 8.03 -0.73 -18.69
N SER A 97 9.29 -0.35 -18.63
CA SER A 97 9.89 0.05 -17.38
C SER A 97 9.20 1.33 -16.92
N LEU A 98 8.59 1.26 -15.74
CA LEU A 98 8.11 2.37 -14.94
C LEU A 98 9.26 3.27 -14.47
N THR A 99 10.31 3.39 -15.28
CA THR A 99 11.65 3.86 -14.93
C THR A 99 11.77 5.36 -14.76
N ASP A 100 10.74 6.12 -15.13
CA ASP A 100 10.64 7.53 -14.76
C ASP A 100 9.99 7.68 -13.39
N PHE A 101 10.52 6.95 -12.41
CA PHE A 101 10.25 7.26 -11.02
C PHE A 101 11.04 8.52 -10.65
N PRO A 102 10.37 9.61 -10.26
CA PRO A 102 11.08 10.78 -9.81
C PRO A 102 11.92 10.41 -8.58
N ARG A 103 13.20 10.80 -8.57
CA ARG A 103 14.11 10.52 -7.44
C ARG A 103 13.61 11.08 -6.10
N LYS A 104 12.70 12.05 -6.13
CA LYS A 104 12.01 12.64 -4.96
C LYS A 104 10.59 13.05 -5.36
N PRO A 105 9.60 12.17 -5.21
CA PRO A 105 8.20 12.54 -5.37
C PRO A 105 7.82 13.56 -4.28
N ARG A 106 6.91 14.49 -4.62
CA ARG A 106 6.35 15.38 -3.60
C ARG A 106 5.47 14.55 -2.66
N PRO A 107 5.49 14.77 -1.34
CA PRO A 107 4.58 14.08 -0.43
C PRO A 107 3.13 14.28 -0.87
N ALA A 108 2.37 13.19 -0.91
CA ALA A 108 0.94 13.21 -1.21
C ALA A 108 0.15 13.04 0.09
N TYR A 109 -0.88 13.86 0.25
CA TYR A 109 -1.75 13.92 1.42
C TYR A 109 -3.20 13.69 1.03
N GLY A 110 -4.00 13.23 1.99
CA GLY A 110 -5.45 13.13 1.86
C GLY A 110 -5.94 11.71 1.63
N THR A 111 -6.99 11.54 0.83
CA THR A 111 -7.55 10.21 0.54
C THR A 111 -7.62 10.00 -0.96
N VAL A 112 -7.02 8.91 -1.44
CA VAL A 112 -7.15 8.45 -2.82
C VAL A 112 -8.30 7.45 -2.88
N TYR A 113 -9.37 7.84 -3.56
CA TYR A 113 -10.49 6.96 -3.89
C TYR A 113 -10.29 6.36 -5.28
N ARG A 114 -10.55 5.06 -5.40
CA ARG A 114 -10.39 4.31 -6.65
C ARG A 114 -11.62 3.51 -7.00
N ARG A 115 -11.87 3.36 -8.29
CA ARG A 115 -12.87 2.44 -8.81
C ARG A 115 -12.52 1.93 -10.20
N ILE A 116 -13.11 0.81 -10.58
CA ILE A 116 -13.07 0.29 -11.95
C ILE A 116 -14.35 0.70 -12.67
N VAL A 117 -14.19 1.30 -13.84
CA VAL A 117 -15.30 1.78 -14.69
C VAL A 117 -15.47 0.95 -15.95
N SER A 118 -14.45 0.19 -16.35
CA SER A 118 -14.53 -0.74 -17.47
C SER A 118 -13.62 -1.94 -17.27
N ILE A 119 -14.10 -3.10 -17.71
CA ILE A 119 -13.34 -4.35 -17.82
C ILE A 119 -13.69 -5.02 -19.16
N GLU A 120 -12.66 -5.41 -19.89
CA GLU A 120 -12.77 -6.06 -21.18
C GLU A 120 -11.90 -7.32 -21.20
N ASN A 121 -12.50 -8.47 -21.53
CA ASN A 121 -11.76 -9.71 -21.75
C ASN A 121 -11.29 -9.74 -23.21
N LEU A 122 -9.98 -9.79 -23.39
CA LEU A 122 -9.30 -9.85 -24.69
C LEU A 122 -8.83 -11.29 -24.99
N PRO A 123 -8.53 -11.62 -26.26
CA PRO A 123 -7.97 -12.92 -26.61
C PRO A 123 -6.67 -13.26 -25.84
N GLY A 124 -6.38 -14.56 -25.69
CA GLY A 124 -5.13 -15.02 -25.09
C GLY A 124 -5.05 -14.83 -23.56
N ASN A 125 -6.18 -14.94 -22.86
CA ASN A 125 -6.30 -14.75 -21.41
C ASN A 125 -5.83 -13.36 -20.95
N THR A 126 -6.04 -12.37 -21.79
CA THR A 126 -5.67 -10.98 -21.51
C THR A 126 -6.91 -10.22 -21.06
N VAL A 127 -6.75 -9.29 -20.14
CA VAL A 127 -7.80 -8.42 -19.65
C VAL A 127 -7.32 -6.99 -19.72
N ARG A 128 -8.18 -6.10 -20.18
CA ARG A 128 -7.97 -4.65 -20.12
C ARG A 128 -8.96 -4.05 -19.13
N VAL A 129 -8.48 -3.19 -18.25
CA VAL A 129 -9.31 -2.43 -17.33
C VAL A 129 -9.03 -0.95 -17.45
N VAL A 130 -10.08 -0.17 -17.26
CA VAL A 130 -9.98 1.29 -17.07
C VAL A 130 -10.54 1.59 -15.69
N GLY A 131 -9.75 2.32 -14.90
CA GLY A 131 -10.15 2.79 -13.59
C GLY A 131 -9.98 4.29 -13.44
N CYS A 132 -10.54 4.81 -12.37
CA CYS A 132 -10.47 6.22 -12.00
C CYS A 132 -9.88 6.36 -10.60
N ASP A 133 -8.99 7.35 -10.46
CA ASP A 133 -8.43 7.80 -9.19
C ASP A 133 -8.90 9.22 -8.91
N VAL A 134 -9.34 9.47 -7.67
CA VAL A 134 -9.72 10.79 -7.17
C VAL A 134 -9.03 11.04 -5.85
N THR A 135 -8.19 12.06 -5.79
CA THR A 135 -7.49 12.42 -4.56
C THR A 135 -8.15 13.63 -3.91
N THR A 136 -8.80 13.46 -2.76
CA THR A 136 -9.36 14.58 -1.99
C THR A 136 -8.35 15.10 -0.97
N GLY A 137 -8.36 16.41 -0.70
CA GLY A 137 -7.54 17.02 0.36
C GLY A 137 -6.08 17.33 -0.03
N LEU A 138 -5.76 17.41 -1.33
CA LEU A 138 -4.47 17.96 -1.76
C LEU A 138 -4.43 19.46 -1.44
N PRO A 139 -3.35 19.98 -0.81
CA PRO A 139 -3.23 21.40 -0.55
C PRO A 139 -3.25 22.17 -1.88
N PRO A 140 -3.95 23.31 -1.96
CA PRO A 140 -4.02 24.09 -3.19
C PRO A 140 -2.60 24.44 -3.66
N ALA A 141 -2.30 24.15 -4.93
CA ALA A 141 -1.09 24.66 -5.55
C ALA A 141 -1.16 26.20 -5.55
N PRO A 142 -0.17 26.92 -4.99
CA PRO A 142 -0.14 28.37 -5.10
C PRO A 142 0.18 28.78 -6.56
N PRO A 143 -0.51 29.76 -7.16
CA PRO A 143 -1.67 30.49 -6.65
C PRO A 143 -3.00 29.82 -7.00
N ALA A 144 -3.98 29.96 -6.09
CA ALA A 144 -5.35 29.46 -6.24
C ALA A 144 -6.07 30.15 -7.42
N THR A 145 -6.06 29.52 -8.59
CA THR A 145 -6.89 29.93 -9.73
C THR A 145 -8.26 29.30 -9.56
N THR A 146 -9.24 30.08 -9.07
CA THR A 146 -10.71 30.09 -9.30
C THR A 146 -11.50 28.83 -9.69
N GLU A 147 -10.96 27.64 -9.56
CA GLU A 147 -11.70 26.42 -9.78
C GLU A 147 -11.83 25.65 -8.44
N PRO A 148 -12.99 24.99 -8.21
CA PRO A 148 -13.36 24.48 -6.88
C PRO A 148 -12.35 23.47 -6.37
N GLU A 149 -11.82 23.68 -5.16
CA GLU A 149 -10.92 22.80 -4.38
C GLU A 149 -10.76 21.39 -4.99
N HIS A 150 -9.90 21.25 -5.99
CA HIS A 150 -9.99 20.10 -6.88
C HIS A 150 -9.51 18.85 -6.19
N ALA A 151 -10.43 17.89 -6.08
CA ALA A 151 -10.00 16.52 -6.10
C ALA A 151 -9.26 16.26 -7.42
N TYR A 152 -7.98 15.87 -7.36
CA TYR A 152 -7.25 15.53 -8.58
C TYR A 152 -7.83 14.22 -9.11
N GLN A 153 -8.37 14.27 -10.33
CA GLN A 153 -9.05 13.14 -10.94
C GLN A 153 -8.33 12.69 -12.22
N HIS A 154 -7.96 11.41 -12.26
CA HIS A 154 -7.28 10.79 -13.40
C HIS A 154 -7.95 9.47 -13.75
N SER A 155 -7.85 9.08 -15.02
CA SER A 155 -8.09 7.70 -15.43
C SER A 155 -6.76 6.99 -15.62
N TYR A 156 -6.75 5.69 -15.35
CA TYR A 156 -5.65 4.79 -15.67
C TYR A 156 -6.16 3.60 -16.49
N ALA A 157 -5.25 3.00 -17.26
CA ALA A 157 -5.51 1.76 -17.97
C ALA A 157 -4.48 0.70 -17.57
N LEU A 158 -4.95 -0.50 -17.26
CA LEU A 158 -4.12 -1.66 -16.98
C LEU A 158 -4.52 -2.78 -17.94
N THR A 159 -3.54 -3.34 -18.64
CA THR A 159 -3.72 -4.58 -19.38
C THR A 159 -2.85 -5.66 -18.74
N TYR A 160 -3.44 -6.81 -18.42
CA TYR A 160 -2.73 -7.92 -17.78
C TYR A 160 -3.11 -9.26 -18.38
N GLN A 161 -2.22 -10.22 -18.22
CA GLN A 161 -2.40 -11.60 -18.63
C GLN A 161 -2.61 -12.48 -17.42
N ARG A 162 -3.67 -13.29 -17.48
CA ARG A 162 -3.90 -14.39 -16.54
C ARG A 162 -3.06 -15.59 -16.94
N ALA A 163 -2.37 -16.18 -15.98
CA ALA A 163 -1.59 -17.40 -16.17
C ALA A 163 -1.48 -18.20 -14.88
N GLY A 164 -1.24 -19.50 -15.00
CA GLY A 164 -0.83 -20.37 -13.89
C GLY A 164 -1.61 -20.19 -12.59
N LYS A 165 -0.88 -19.99 -11.50
CA LYS A 165 -1.40 -19.78 -10.15
C LYS A 165 -2.19 -18.46 -10.07
N LEU A 166 -3.39 -18.55 -9.53
CA LEU A 166 -4.28 -17.41 -9.36
C LEU A 166 -3.83 -16.51 -8.19
N PRO A 167 -4.03 -15.19 -8.30
CA PRO A 167 -4.15 -14.30 -7.14
C PRO A 167 -5.17 -14.86 -6.15
N PRO A 168 -4.95 -14.73 -4.84
CA PRO A 168 -5.93 -15.19 -3.86
C PRO A 168 -7.18 -14.29 -3.91
N SER A 169 -8.37 -14.84 -3.67
CA SER A 169 -9.62 -14.09 -3.54
C SER A 169 -9.90 -13.72 -2.08
N GLU A 170 -10.96 -12.95 -1.82
CA GLU A 170 -11.45 -12.58 -0.48
C GLU A 170 -10.39 -11.89 0.40
N GLN A 171 -9.53 -11.08 -0.22
CA GLN A 171 -8.49 -10.34 0.48
C GLN A 171 -9.10 -9.20 1.30
N ARG A 172 -9.16 -9.39 2.63
CA ARG A 172 -9.64 -8.39 3.59
C ARG A 172 -8.76 -8.38 4.83
N GLY A 173 -8.54 -7.21 5.39
CA GLY A 173 -7.82 -7.07 6.65
C GLY A 173 -7.38 -5.64 6.95
N PRO A 174 -6.75 -5.44 8.11
CA PRO A 174 -6.39 -4.11 8.59
C PRO A 174 -5.10 -3.55 7.99
N ARG A 175 -4.34 -4.33 7.21
CA ARG A 175 -3.04 -3.89 6.70
C ARG A 175 -3.20 -3.07 5.43
N ALA A 176 -2.36 -2.04 5.31
CA ALA A 176 -2.23 -1.25 4.09
C ALA A 176 -1.42 -1.94 2.98
N ALA A 177 -0.73 -3.04 3.25
CA ALA A 177 0.02 -3.81 2.27
C ALA A 177 0.09 -5.32 2.63
N PRO A 178 0.19 -6.21 1.63
CA PRO A 178 0.29 -7.65 1.84
C PRO A 178 1.67 -8.03 2.41
N LEU A 179 1.71 -9.15 3.14
CA LEU A 179 2.95 -9.73 3.68
C LEU A 179 3.69 -10.63 2.67
N GLU A 180 2.96 -11.18 1.71
CA GLU A 180 3.47 -12.07 0.67
C GLU A 180 3.00 -11.60 -0.70
N SER A 181 3.54 -12.21 -1.76
CA SER A 181 3.05 -11.96 -3.12
C SER A 181 1.61 -12.44 -3.28
N VAL A 182 0.75 -11.52 -3.73
CA VAL A 182 -0.66 -11.75 -4.05
C VAL A 182 -0.90 -11.79 -5.56
N PHE A 183 0.15 -11.72 -6.38
CA PHE A 183 0.03 -11.61 -7.84
C PHE A 183 -0.18 -12.96 -8.55
N GLY A 184 0.09 -14.08 -7.88
CA GLY A 184 0.11 -15.39 -8.54
C GLY A 184 1.17 -15.43 -9.66
N ASP A 185 0.83 -16.07 -10.78
CA ASP A 185 1.64 -16.07 -12.01
C ASP A 185 1.14 -15.03 -13.03
N TRP A 186 0.24 -14.13 -12.61
CA TRP A 186 -0.32 -13.10 -13.47
C TRP A 186 0.65 -11.94 -13.63
N ARG A 187 0.58 -11.26 -14.77
CA ARG A 187 1.50 -10.15 -15.10
C ARG A 187 0.79 -9.04 -15.87
N ALA A 188 1.18 -7.81 -15.61
CA ALA A 188 0.83 -6.69 -16.46
C ALA A 188 1.59 -6.80 -17.80
N ILE A 189 0.86 -6.50 -18.87
CA ILE A 189 1.39 -6.36 -20.24
C ILE A 189 1.56 -4.89 -20.58
N ASP A 190 0.71 -4.02 -20.05
CA ASP A 190 0.75 -2.58 -20.26
C ASP A 190 0.10 -1.86 -19.08
N PHE A 191 0.61 -0.68 -18.73
CA PHE A 191 0.02 0.17 -17.70
C PHE A 191 0.24 1.66 -18.00
N ASP A 192 -0.86 2.38 -18.19
CA ASP A 192 -0.87 3.83 -18.36
C ASP A 192 -1.49 4.50 -17.13
N PRO A 193 -0.68 5.08 -16.21
CA PRO A 193 -1.17 5.76 -15.02
C PRO A 193 -1.90 7.08 -15.32
N LEU A 194 -1.75 7.62 -16.53
CA LEU A 194 -2.31 8.89 -16.96
C LEU A 194 -3.07 8.70 -18.27
N TYR A 195 -3.91 7.66 -18.32
CA TYR A 195 -4.64 7.25 -19.51
C TYR A 195 -5.51 8.37 -20.07
N ASN A 196 -5.92 9.34 -19.25
CA ASN A 196 -6.60 10.54 -19.72
C ASN A 196 -5.77 11.40 -20.70
N ARG A 197 -4.44 11.28 -20.71
CA ARG A 197 -3.57 11.93 -21.70
C ARG A 197 -3.58 11.20 -23.04
N THR A 198 -3.66 9.87 -22.98
CA THR A 198 -3.69 9.00 -24.16
C THR A 198 -5.08 9.00 -24.80
N ASP A 199 -6.13 8.96 -23.96
CA ASP A 199 -7.54 8.98 -24.34
C ASP A 199 -8.29 9.99 -23.45
N PRO A 200 -8.42 11.25 -23.89
CA PRO A 200 -9.10 12.30 -23.13
C PRO A 200 -10.56 11.98 -22.79
N THR A 201 -11.23 11.14 -23.59
CA THR A 201 -12.63 10.76 -23.36
C THR A 201 -12.79 9.87 -22.14
N SER A 202 -11.73 9.16 -21.74
CA SER A 202 -11.74 8.31 -20.54
C SER A 202 -11.99 9.09 -19.24
N THR A 203 -11.61 10.38 -19.20
CA THR A 203 -11.88 11.27 -18.07
C THR A 203 -13.38 11.51 -17.87
N GLN A 204 -14.17 11.50 -18.95
CA GLN A 204 -15.62 11.73 -18.87
C GLN A 204 -16.32 10.63 -18.05
N MET A 205 -15.88 9.38 -18.17
CA MET A 205 -16.36 8.26 -17.35
C MET A 205 -16.01 8.41 -15.86
N CYS A 206 -14.95 9.16 -15.56
CA CYS A 206 -14.57 9.47 -14.19
C CYS A 206 -15.47 10.57 -13.61
N TYR A 207 -15.91 11.56 -14.41
CA TYR A 207 -16.78 12.65 -13.97
C TYR A 207 -18.26 12.31 -13.86
N SER A 208 -18.79 11.44 -14.73
CA SER A 208 -20.24 11.23 -14.88
C SER A 208 -20.91 10.53 -13.69
N ASN A 209 -20.14 9.88 -12.83
CA ASN A 209 -20.61 9.22 -11.62
C ASN A 209 -19.76 9.73 -10.46
N ALA A 210 -20.18 10.79 -9.77
CA ALA A 210 -19.43 11.30 -8.61
C ALA A 210 -19.25 10.17 -7.57
N LEU A 211 -18.08 10.10 -6.96
CA LEU A 211 -17.79 9.10 -5.93
C LEU A 211 -18.55 9.49 -4.66
N ASP A 212 -19.38 8.59 -4.13
CA ASP A 212 -19.86 8.73 -2.76
C ASP A 212 -18.83 8.07 -1.81
N PRO A 213 -18.21 8.81 -0.88
CA PRO A 213 -17.35 8.23 0.15
C PRO A 213 -18.01 7.09 0.95
N ASP A 214 -19.34 7.07 1.03
CA ASP A 214 -20.10 6.01 1.71
C ASP A 214 -20.12 4.68 0.93
N ASP A 215 -19.82 4.71 -0.38
CA ASP A 215 -19.68 3.50 -1.21
C ASP A 215 -18.31 2.80 -1.05
N THR A 216 -17.48 3.29 -0.11
CA THR A 216 -16.18 2.69 0.14
C THR A 216 -16.31 1.31 0.78
N VAL A 217 -15.66 0.33 0.17
CA VAL A 217 -15.54 -0.99 0.78
C VAL A 217 -14.34 -0.97 1.70
N LYS A 218 -14.51 -1.50 2.91
CA LYS A 218 -13.39 -1.82 3.80
C LYS A 218 -12.61 -3.02 3.23
N LEU A 219 -11.79 -2.73 2.23
CA LEU A 219 -10.78 -3.62 1.70
C LEU A 219 -9.45 -3.32 2.36
N GLY A 220 -8.58 -4.33 2.38
CA GLY A 220 -7.25 -4.24 2.96
C GLY A 220 -6.61 -5.62 2.99
N TRP A 221 -5.38 -5.68 3.44
CA TRP A 221 -4.61 -6.92 3.35
C TRP A 221 -4.70 -7.72 4.67
N PRO A 222 -4.81 -9.05 4.60
CA PRO A 222 -4.87 -9.90 5.79
C PRO A 222 -3.70 -9.67 6.74
N ALA A 223 -3.97 -9.74 8.05
CA ALA A 223 -2.94 -9.58 9.08
C ALA A 223 -1.94 -10.74 9.13
N VAL A 224 -2.33 -11.89 8.57
CA VAL A 224 -1.52 -13.10 8.44
C VAL A 224 -1.53 -13.54 6.98
N ALA A 225 -0.47 -14.19 6.51
CA ALA A 225 -0.48 -14.80 5.19
C ALA A 225 -1.66 -15.78 5.09
N GLN A 226 -2.50 -15.61 4.07
CA GLN A 226 -3.59 -16.55 3.84
C GLN A 226 -3.07 -17.82 3.17
N PRO A 227 -3.69 -18.99 3.46
CA PRO A 227 -3.34 -20.22 2.78
C PRO A 227 -3.48 -20.03 1.27
N ARG A 228 -2.48 -20.48 0.52
CA ARG A 228 -2.55 -20.50 -0.94
C ARG A 228 -3.60 -21.54 -1.33
N ALA A 229 -4.64 -21.09 -2.04
CA ALA A 229 -5.62 -21.97 -2.69
C ALA A 229 -4.96 -22.78 -3.82
#